data_AF-X0XS57-F1
#
_entry.id   AF-X0XS57-F1
#
_cell.length_a   1.000
_cell.length_b   1.000
_cell.length_c   1.000
_cell.angle_alpha   90.00
_cell.angle_beta   90.00
_cell.angle_gamma   90.00
#
_symmetry.space_group_name_H-M   'P 1'
#
loop_
_entity.id
_entity.type
_entity.pdbx_description
1 polymer ?
#
loop_
_entity_poly.entity_id
_entity_poly.type
_entity_poly.pdbx_seq_one_letter_code
_entity_poly.pdbx_strand_id
1 'polypeptide(L)'
;MKVKWLIEDYEHDSSLQPILDEIEMQRMEYEVVKYEPWESGTFNQYPNEDCVVFYGTLNLGRQLQREKGWIPGVYCNFKNLCCKAYYSYWGKYLFNQDYIMLPMMEIKRRQDEIFKQFGVDDAIFIRPDSG
;
A
#
# COMPACT_ATOMS: atom_id res chain seq x y z
N MET A 1 12.68 -25.08 -4.50
CA MET A 1 12.37 -23.69 -4.87
C MET A 1 13.00 -22.79 -3.82
N LYS A 2 13.82 -21.82 -4.20
CA LYS A 2 14.46 -20.87 -3.27
C LYS A 2 13.71 -19.55 -3.33
N VAL A 3 13.36 -18.99 -2.18
CA VAL A 3 12.66 -17.69 -2.10
C VAL A 3 13.61 -16.57 -2.48
N LYS A 4 13.11 -15.63 -3.27
CA LYS A 4 13.77 -14.38 -3.66
C LYS A 4 12.98 -13.20 -3.12
N TRP A 5 13.64 -12.11 -2.80
CA TRP A 5 13.01 -10.90 -2.27
C TRP A 5 13.16 -9.74 -3.24
N LEU A 6 12.05 -9.09 -3.58
CA LEU A 6 12.09 -7.77 -4.22
C LEU A 6 11.70 -6.73 -3.17
N ILE A 7 12.60 -5.79 -2.94
CA ILE A 7 12.47 -4.82 -1.85
C ILE A 7 12.50 -3.42 -2.45
N GLU A 8 11.50 -2.62 -2.15
CA GLU A 8 11.49 -1.21 -2.53
C GLU A 8 12.37 -0.39 -1.59
N ASP A 9 13.32 0.34 -2.16
CA ASP A 9 14.01 1.43 -1.47
C ASP A 9 13.11 2.65 -1.42
N TYR A 10 12.58 2.93 -0.23
CA TYR A 10 11.78 4.10 0.04
C TYR A 10 12.63 5.13 0.79
N GLU A 11 12.81 6.30 0.18
CA GLU A 11 13.59 7.39 0.77
C GLU A 11 13.12 7.66 2.21
N HIS A 12 14.06 7.65 3.15
CA HIS A 12 13.85 7.83 4.60
C HIS A 12 13.36 6.61 5.40
N ASP A 13 13.33 5.41 4.82
CA ASP A 13 13.02 4.20 5.60
C ASP A 13 14.25 3.68 6.39
N SER A 14 14.36 4.11 7.65
CA SER A 14 15.36 3.58 8.58
C SER A 14 15.17 2.09 8.93
N SER A 15 14.04 1.48 8.55
CA SER A 15 13.71 0.08 8.83
C SER A 15 14.15 -0.90 7.74
N LEU A 16 14.70 -0.40 6.63
CA LEU A 16 15.11 -1.25 5.51
C LEU A 16 16.31 -2.13 5.87
N GLN A 17 17.35 -1.56 6.48
CA GLN A 17 18.60 -2.27 6.76
C GLN A 17 18.42 -3.54 7.61
N PRO A 18 17.63 -3.52 8.71
CA PRO A 18 17.34 -4.74 9.46
C PRO A 18 16.70 -5.87 8.63
N ILE A 19 15.88 -5.54 7.63
CA ILE A 19 15.27 -6.54 6.75
C ILE A 19 16.33 -7.13 5.81
N LEU A 20 17.18 -6.28 5.22
CA LEU A 20 18.27 -6.73 4.36
C LEU A 20 19.25 -7.63 5.12
N ASP A 21 19.66 -7.21 6.32
CA ASP A 21 20.57 -7.97 7.20
C ASP A 21 20.02 -9.36 7.51
N GLU A 22 18.72 -9.47 7.80
CA GLU A 22 18.05 -10.75 8.08
C GLU A 22 18.03 -11.66 6.85
N ILE A 23 17.74 -11.11 5.67
CA ILE A 23 17.71 -11.86 4.41
C ILE A 23 19.11 -12.38 4.07
N GLU A 24 20.14 -11.56 4.25
CA GLU A 24 21.55 -11.94 4.08
C GLU A 24 21.98 -13.03 5.07
N MET A 25 21.61 -12.89 6.34
CA MET A 25 21.90 -13.88 7.38
C MET A 25 21.32 -15.25 7.03
N GLN A 26 20.11 -15.27 6.45
CA GLN A 26 19.46 -16.48 5.97
C GLN A 26 19.96 -16.95 4.59
N ARG A 27 20.90 -16.22 3.98
CA ARG A 27 21.50 -16.51 2.65
C ARG A 27 20.45 -16.56 1.53
N MET A 28 19.41 -15.76 1.65
CA MET A 28 18.39 -15.56 0.63
C MET A 28 18.85 -14.54 -0.42
N GLU A 29 18.30 -14.65 -1.62
CA GLU A 29 18.57 -13.71 -2.72
C GLU A 29 17.59 -12.54 -2.61
N TYR A 30 18.08 -11.31 -2.83
CA TYR A 30 17.24 -10.14 -2.86
C TYR A 30 17.74 -9.11 -3.87
N GLU A 31 16.81 -8.27 -4.32
CA GLU A 31 17.07 -7.13 -5.17
C GLU A 31 16.35 -5.91 -4.60
N VAL A 32 17.04 -4.77 -4.61
CA VAL A 32 16.53 -3.50 -4.13
C VAL A 32 16.20 -2.62 -5.33
N VAL A 33 14.98 -2.11 -5.38
CA VAL A 33 14.47 -1.30 -6.50
C VAL A 33 13.90 0.00 -5.99
N LYS A 34 13.97 1.05 -6.81
CA LYS A 34 13.25 2.29 -6.54
C LYS A 34 11.99 2.34 -7.39
N TYR A 35 10.85 2.64 -6.77
CA TYR A 35 9.63 2.86 -7.52
C TYR A 35 9.67 4.25 -8.17
N GLU A 36 9.58 4.26 -9.49
CA GLU A 36 9.47 5.47 -10.29
C GLU A 36 8.07 5.51 -10.90
N PRO A 37 7.20 6.42 -10.45
CA PRO A 37 5.84 6.51 -10.98
C PRO A 37 5.85 6.64 -12.49
N TRP A 38 4.97 5.90 -13.16
CA TRP A 38 4.77 5.91 -14.61
C TRP A 38 5.90 5.28 -15.44
N GLU A 39 6.97 4.83 -14.81
CA GLU A 39 8.04 4.08 -15.46
C GLU A 39 7.85 2.57 -15.24
N SER A 40 8.31 1.77 -16.20
CA SER A 40 8.20 0.30 -16.14
C SER A 40 9.58 -0.32 -16.36
N GLY A 41 9.82 -1.44 -15.70
CA GLY A 41 11.01 -2.26 -15.94
C GLY A 41 12.14 -2.14 -14.92
N THR A 42 12.04 -1.23 -13.94
CA THR A 42 12.93 -1.21 -12.76
C THR A 42 12.78 -2.44 -11.87
N PHE A 43 11.82 -3.31 -12.14
CA PHE A 43 11.48 -4.52 -11.39
C PHE A 43 11.51 -5.81 -12.25
N ASN A 44 12.38 -5.86 -13.27
CA ASN A 44 12.55 -6.99 -14.20
C ASN A 44 13.62 -8.02 -13.78
N GLN A 45 14.08 -7.99 -12.52
CA GLN A 45 15.21 -8.80 -12.05
C GLN A 45 14.92 -10.30 -12.07
N TYR A 46 13.64 -10.68 -11.92
CA TYR A 46 13.22 -12.07 -11.84
C TYR A 46 12.23 -12.44 -12.95
N PRO A 47 12.36 -13.64 -13.54
CA PRO A 47 11.39 -14.16 -14.51
C PRO A 47 10.02 -14.38 -13.86
N ASN A 48 8.98 -14.51 -14.69
CA ASN A 48 7.67 -14.96 -14.21
C ASN A 48 7.77 -16.39 -13.63
N GLU A 49 6.79 -16.77 -12.80
CA GLU A 49 6.70 -18.08 -12.11
C GLU A 49 7.75 -18.32 -11.00
N ASP A 50 8.76 -17.44 -10.87
CA ASP A 50 9.71 -17.49 -9.76
C ASP A 50 9.04 -17.23 -8.41
N CYS A 51 9.65 -17.79 -7.36
CA CYS A 51 9.22 -17.56 -5.99
C CYS A 51 9.75 -16.24 -5.44
N VAL A 52 9.00 -15.17 -5.66
CA VAL A 52 9.35 -13.81 -5.24
C VAL A 52 8.39 -13.33 -4.16
N VAL A 53 8.95 -12.85 -3.05
CA VAL A 53 8.26 -12.11 -1.99
C VAL A 53 8.55 -10.62 -2.17
N PHE A 54 7.49 -9.80 -2.13
CA PHE A 54 7.58 -8.35 -2.29
C PHE A 54 7.46 -7.63 -0.94
N TYR A 55 8.33 -6.66 -0.70
CA TYR A 55 8.20 -5.66 0.37
C TYR A 55 8.34 -4.26 -0.21
N GLY A 56 7.36 -3.39 0.04
CA GLY A 56 7.36 -2.03 -0.46
C GLY A 56 6.00 -1.36 -0.40
N THR A 57 5.87 -0.26 -1.13
CA THR A 57 4.67 0.58 -1.17
C THR A 57 3.52 -0.08 -1.92
N LEU A 58 2.30 0.39 -1.63
CA LEU A 58 1.10 -0.05 -2.33
C LEU A 58 1.13 0.27 -3.83
N ASN A 59 1.84 1.33 -4.24
CA ASN A 59 1.90 1.74 -5.63
C ASN A 59 2.71 0.75 -6.47
N LEU A 60 3.94 0.42 -6.03
CA LEU A 60 4.74 -0.60 -6.69
C LEU A 60 4.04 -1.95 -6.61
N GLY A 61 3.47 -2.33 -5.46
CA GLY A 61 2.69 -3.56 -5.33
C GLY A 61 1.53 -3.66 -6.33
N ARG A 62 0.79 -2.57 -6.59
CA ARG A 62 -0.27 -2.56 -7.61
C ARG A 62 0.29 -2.73 -9.03
N GLN A 63 1.47 -2.19 -9.31
CA GLN A 63 2.13 -2.39 -10.60
C GLN A 63 2.61 -3.83 -10.78
N LEU A 64 3.33 -4.36 -9.80
CA LEU A 64 3.81 -5.75 -9.80
C LEU A 64 2.67 -6.76 -9.94
N GLN A 65 1.55 -6.57 -9.25
CA GLN A 65 0.39 -7.46 -9.37
C GLN A 65 -0.23 -7.46 -10.77
N ARG A 66 -0.07 -6.39 -11.55
CA ARG A 66 -0.56 -6.29 -12.93
C ARG A 66 0.44 -6.84 -13.95
N GLU A 67 1.73 -6.67 -13.69
CA GLU A 67 2.78 -6.90 -14.68
C GLU A 67 3.58 -8.20 -14.46
N LYS A 68 3.53 -8.79 -13.26
CA LYS A 68 4.36 -9.95 -12.87
C LYS A 68 3.53 -11.16 -12.50
N GLY A 69 3.98 -12.32 -12.98
CA GLY A 69 3.44 -13.65 -12.65
C GLY A 69 4.23 -14.38 -11.56
N TRP A 70 4.79 -13.65 -10.59
CA TRP A 70 5.56 -14.25 -9.49
C TRP A 70 4.66 -14.98 -8.49
N ILE A 71 5.21 -15.98 -7.78
CA ILE A 71 4.46 -16.85 -6.86
C ILE A 71 5.12 -16.86 -5.47
N PRO A 72 4.57 -16.19 -4.43
CA PRO A 72 3.25 -15.58 -4.38
C PRO A 72 3.19 -14.17 -5.01
N GLY A 73 4.34 -13.54 -5.27
CA GLY A 73 4.39 -12.15 -5.71
C GLY A 73 3.88 -11.20 -4.63
N VAL A 74 2.97 -10.31 -5.01
CA VAL A 74 2.39 -9.32 -4.10
C VAL A 74 1.36 -9.98 -3.19
N TYR A 75 1.75 -10.21 -1.94
CA TYR A 75 0.87 -10.77 -0.90
C TYR A 75 -0.04 -9.68 -0.29
N CYS A 76 -0.93 -9.12 -1.11
CA CYS A 76 -1.88 -8.08 -0.70
C CYS A 76 -3.22 -8.23 -1.42
N ASN A 77 -4.32 -8.07 -0.68
CA ASN A 77 -5.66 -7.92 -1.26
C ASN A 77 -6.08 -6.45 -1.21
N PHE A 78 -5.82 -5.72 -2.30
CA PHE A 78 -6.14 -4.29 -2.39
C PHE A 78 -7.63 -3.97 -2.23
N LYS A 79 -8.53 -4.91 -2.58
CA LYS A 79 -9.97 -4.70 -2.37
C LYS A 79 -10.33 -4.66 -0.89
N ASN A 80 -9.70 -5.52 -0.09
CA ASN A 80 -9.91 -5.56 1.35
C ASN A 80 -9.21 -4.39 2.07
N LEU A 81 -8.21 -3.77 1.45
CA LEU A 81 -7.54 -2.59 1.98
C LEU A 81 -8.35 -1.30 1.75
N CYS A 82 -9.40 -1.32 0.93
CA CYS A 82 -10.26 -0.16 0.74
C CYS A 82 -11.03 0.17 2.02
N CYS A 83 -11.09 1.45 2.39
CA CYS A 83 -11.82 1.93 3.57
C CYS A 83 -13.27 1.43 3.59
N LYS A 84 -13.97 1.44 2.44
CA LYS A 84 -15.34 0.92 2.32
C LYS A 84 -15.48 -0.55 2.72
N ALA A 85 -14.44 -1.34 2.49
CA ALA A 85 -14.41 -2.74 2.85
C ALA A 85 -14.10 -2.91 4.33
N TYR A 86 -12.99 -2.37 4.82
CA TYR A 86 -12.56 -2.67 6.19
C TYR A 86 -13.23 -1.78 7.25
N TYR A 87 -13.70 -0.58 6.93
CA TYR A 87 -14.46 0.24 7.89
C TYR A 87 -15.84 -0.34 8.17
N SER A 88 -16.52 -0.87 7.15
CA SER A 88 -17.81 -1.52 7.35
C SER A 88 -17.68 -2.80 8.19
N TYR A 89 -16.59 -3.55 8.00
CA TYR A 89 -16.36 -4.79 8.73
C TYR A 89 -15.82 -4.57 10.16
N TRP A 90 -14.90 -3.63 10.36
CA TRP A 90 -14.23 -3.38 11.63
C TRP A 90 -14.71 -2.12 12.36
N GLY A 91 -15.81 -1.49 11.94
CA GLY A 91 -16.23 -0.15 12.39
C GLY A 91 -16.13 0.11 13.89
N LYS A 92 -16.58 -0.82 14.73
CA LYS A 92 -16.55 -0.71 16.19
C LYS A 92 -15.14 -0.71 16.82
N TYR A 93 -14.12 -1.05 16.05
CA TYR A 93 -12.72 -1.08 16.47
C TYR A 93 -11.91 0.08 15.88
N LEU A 94 -12.53 0.92 15.04
CA LEU A 94 -11.85 2.05 14.43
C LEU A 94 -11.86 3.26 15.36
N PHE A 95 -10.73 3.96 15.45
CA PHE A 95 -10.66 5.26 16.11
C PHE A 95 -11.57 6.30 15.44
N ASN A 96 -11.68 6.23 14.12
CA ASN A 96 -12.52 7.12 13.30
C ASN A 96 -13.86 6.47 12.93
N GLN A 97 -14.54 5.86 13.92
CA GLN A 97 -15.81 5.16 13.72
C GLN A 97 -16.94 6.07 13.20
N ASP A 98 -16.90 7.37 13.54
CA ASP A 98 -17.84 8.36 13.04
C ASP A 98 -17.32 8.96 11.74
N TYR A 99 -17.73 8.38 10.61
CA TYR A 99 -17.30 8.79 9.28
C TYR A 99 -18.45 8.79 8.28
N ILE A 100 -18.24 9.48 7.15
CA ILE A 100 -19.06 9.36 5.94
C ILE A 100 -18.17 9.07 4.73
N MET A 101 -18.70 8.32 3.76
CA MET A 101 -18.05 8.11 2.46
C MET A 101 -18.79 8.90 1.41
N LEU A 102 -18.09 9.81 0.75
CA LEU A 102 -18.64 10.69 -0.27
C LEU A 102 -17.73 10.71 -1.51
N PRO A 103 -18.30 10.86 -2.71
CA PRO A 103 -17.55 11.29 -3.88
C PRO A 103 -16.83 12.62 -3.62
N MET A 104 -15.62 12.80 -4.17
CA MET A 104 -14.80 14.00 -3.95
C MET A 104 -15.56 15.31 -4.21
N MET A 105 -16.39 15.36 -5.26
CA MET A 105 -17.14 16.57 -5.62
C MET A 105 -18.23 16.96 -4.61
N GLU A 106 -18.68 16.03 -3.77
CA GLU A 106 -19.69 16.30 -2.74
C GLU A 106 -19.12 17.12 -1.58
N ILE A 107 -17.80 17.07 -1.36
CA ILE A 107 -17.14 17.83 -0.30
C ILE A 107 -17.39 19.34 -0.49
N LYS A 108 -17.25 19.83 -1.73
CA LYS A 108 -17.51 21.24 -2.06
C LYS A 108 -19.00 21.58 -1.95
N ARG A 109 -19.88 20.69 -2.40
CA ARG A 109 -21.33 20.93 -2.42
C ARG A 109 -21.95 20.94 -1.02
N ARG A 110 -21.38 20.17 -0.09
CA ARG A 110 -21.89 19.94 1.27
C ARG A 110 -20.95 20.44 2.35
N GLN A 111 -20.06 21.38 2.02
CA GLN A 111 -19.00 21.84 2.90
C GLN A 111 -19.54 22.24 4.28
N ASP A 112 -20.53 23.12 4.34
CA ASP A 112 -21.09 23.61 5.60
C ASP A 112 -21.66 22.48 6.48
N GLU A 113 -22.32 21.50 5.87
CA GLU A 113 -22.87 20.33 6.56
C GLU A 113 -21.76 19.45 7.15
N ILE A 114 -20.71 19.19 6.35
CA ILE A 114 -19.58 18.35 6.74
C ILE A 114 -18.81 19.00 7.89
N PHE A 115 -18.51 20.30 7.79
CA PHE A 115 -17.81 21.02 8.85
C PHE A 115 -18.64 21.11 10.12
N LYS A 116 -19.96 21.32 10.01
CA LYS A 116 -20.84 21.30 11.18
C LYS A 116 -20.86 19.95 11.89
N GLN A 117 -20.75 18.84 11.16
CA GLN A 117 -20.84 17.50 11.72
C GLN A 117 -19.50 16.96 12.25
N PHE A 118 -18.40 17.20 11.52
CA PHE A 118 -17.10 16.57 11.79
C PHE A 118 -15.99 17.57 12.13
N GLY A 119 -16.26 18.88 12.04
CA GLY A 119 -15.28 19.92 12.24
C GLY A 119 -14.81 20.04 13.68
N VAL A 120 -13.50 20.15 13.87
CA VAL A 120 -12.85 20.54 15.13
C VAL A 120 -11.85 21.64 14.79
N ASP A 121 -11.97 22.81 15.44
CA ASP A 121 -11.13 23.98 15.19
C ASP A 121 -11.02 24.36 13.70
N ASP A 122 -12.16 24.37 13.01
CA ASP A 122 -12.27 24.63 11.56
C ASP A 122 -11.43 23.68 10.68
N ALA A 123 -11.17 22.47 11.16
CA ALA A 123 -10.48 21.41 10.43
C ALA A 123 -11.32 20.13 10.36
N ILE A 124 -11.18 19.39 9.25
CA ILE A 124 -11.74 18.06 9.04
C ILE A 124 -10.67 17.13 8.47
N PHE A 125 -10.76 15.85 8.81
CA PHE A 125 -9.91 14.81 8.23
C PHE A 125 -10.58 14.17 7.03
N ILE A 126 -9.89 14.17 5.88
CA ILE A 126 -10.37 13.56 4.64
C ILE A 126 -9.29 12.62 4.12
N ARG A 127 -9.68 11.42 3.70
CA ARG A 127 -8.78 10.47 3.04
C ARG A 127 -9.46 9.75 1.87
N PRO A 128 -8.70 9.27 0.88
CA PRO A 128 -9.22 8.39 -0.16
C PRO A 128 -9.70 7.03 0.37
N ASP A 129 -10.58 6.38 -0.39
CA ASP A 129 -11.03 5.00 -0.13
C ASP A 129 -9.95 3.96 -0.45
N SER A 130 -9.22 4.16 -1.55
CA SER A 130 -8.04 3.35 -1.86
C SER A 130 -6.96 3.71 -0.85
N GLY A 131 -6.71 2.81 0.11
CA GLY A 131 -5.60 2.92 1.05
C GLY A 131 -4.28 3.27 0.38
#